data_AF-E1YLI8-F1
#
_entry.id   AF-E1YLI8-F1
#
_cell.length_a   1.000
_cell.length_b   1.000
_cell.length_c   1.000
_cell.angle_alpha   90.00
_cell.angle_beta   90.00
_cell.angle_gamma   90.00
#
_symmetry.space_group_name_H-M   'P 1'
#
loop_
_entity.id
_entity.type
_entity.pdbx_description
1 polymer ?
#
loop_
_entity_poly.entity_id
_entity_poly.type
_entity_poly.pdbx_seq_one_letter_code
_entity_poly.pdbx_strand_id
1 'polypeptide(L)'
;MSGGIDRQKIFENDEDRDHFLSRLGIILTETKTDCYAWALIPNHFHLLLRTGNVSISTTMRRLLTGYALWYNRRHHRYGHLFQNRYKSILCQEDAYLLELVRYIHLNPLRAGLVPDLKTLDNHPYSGHGVLMAKVNRDWQNTDKVLELFSEKSGTARQIYRRFVNKGIDQEKRTDLTGGGLVRSVGGDGLR
;
A
#
# COMPACT_ATOMS: atom_id res chain seq x y z
N MET A 1 -7.24 1.45 0.78
CA MET A 1 -6.94 2.84 0.32
C MET A 1 -7.52 3.85 1.29
N SER A 2 -6.76 4.86 1.70
CA SER A 2 -7.29 6.04 2.42
C SER A 2 -6.68 7.30 1.81
N GLY A 3 -7.44 8.38 1.75
CA GLY A 3 -7.04 9.65 1.13
C GLY A 3 -7.31 10.85 2.03
N GLY A 4 -6.60 11.95 1.75
CA GLY A 4 -6.77 13.23 2.44
C GLY A 4 -8.12 13.89 2.16
N ILE A 5 -8.55 14.76 3.09
CA ILE A 5 -9.73 15.62 2.89
C ILE A 5 -9.53 16.48 1.66
N ASP A 6 -10.56 16.57 0.81
CA ASP A 6 -10.60 17.40 -0.41
C ASP A 6 -9.41 17.17 -1.35
N ARG A 7 -8.92 15.92 -1.42
CA ARG A 7 -7.72 15.52 -2.20
C ARG A 7 -6.43 16.23 -1.76
N GLN A 8 -6.42 16.87 -0.59
CA GLN A 8 -5.22 17.46 -0.02
C GLN A 8 -4.13 16.41 0.16
N LYS A 9 -2.89 16.87 0.12
CA LYS A 9 -1.75 16.05 0.45
C LYS A 9 -1.87 15.58 1.90
N ILE A 10 -1.64 14.30 2.10
CA ILE A 10 -1.40 13.67 3.40
C ILE A 10 0.09 13.43 3.63
N PHE A 11 0.92 13.66 2.60
CA PHE A 11 2.38 13.68 2.66
C PHE A 11 2.88 14.94 1.94
N GLU A 12 3.33 15.95 2.68
CA GLU A 12 3.90 17.18 2.11
C GLU A 12 5.35 16.96 1.70
N ASN A 13 6.09 16.17 2.47
CA ASN A 13 7.49 15.86 2.24
C ASN A 13 7.87 14.43 2.63
N ASP A 14 9.14 14.09 2.46
CA ASP A 14 9.69 12.76 2.70
C ASP A 14 9.64 12.37 4.19
N GLU A 15 9.78 13.33 5.10
CA GLU A 15 9.66 13.08 6.55
C GLU A 15 8.25 12.59 6.92
N ASP A 16 7.21 13.11 6.26
CA ASP A 16 5.84 12.65 6.43
C ASP A 16 5.65 11.21 5.96
N ARG A 17 6.32 10.82 4.87
CA ARG A 17 6.28 9.45 4.33
C ARG A 17 7.07 8.49 5.22
N ASP A 18 8.25 8.90 5.65
CA ASP A 18 9.12 8.08 6.49
C ASP A 18 8.49 7.82 7.86
N HIS A 19 7.86 8.82 8.47
CA HIS A 19 7.12 8.63 9.70
C HIS A 19 5.90 7.71 9.51
N PHE A 20 5.18 7.83 8.39
CA PHE A 20 4.08 6.90 8.07
C PHE A 20 4.58 5.46 7.95
N LEU A 21 5.68 5.22 7.21
CA LEU A 21 6.24 3.88 7.01
C LEU A 21 6.84 3.29 8.28
N SER A 22 7.50 4.11 9.10
CA SER A 22 7.99 3.70 10.43
C SER A 22 6.83 3.20 11.29
N ARG A 23 5.76 3.99 11.39
CA ARG A 23 4.56 3.62 12.16
C ARG A 23 3.87 2.38 11.61
N LEU A 24 3.73 2.28 10.29
CA LEU A 24 3.17 1.13 9.61
C LEU A 24 3.96 -0.13 9.97
N GLY A 25 5.28 -0.10 9.84
CA GLY A 25 6.15 -1.24 10.16
C GLY A 25 5.97 -1.73 11.59
N ILE A 26 6.03 -0.83 12.58
CA ILE A 26 5.81 -1.16 14.00
C ILE A 26 4.46 -1.86 14.20
N ILE A 27 3.38 -1.28 13.67
CA ILE A 27 2.02 -1.81 13.84
C ILE A 27 1.88 -3.18 13.17
N LEU A 28 2.40 -3.36 11.95
CA LEU A 28 2.32 -4.63 11.24
C LEU A 28 3.05 -5.74 11.98
N THR A 29 4.25 -5.46 12.49
CA THR A 29 5.03 -6.42 13.29
C THR A 29 4.30 -6.79 14.59
N GLU A 30 3.81 -5.82 15.35
CA GLU A 30 3.09 -6.08 16.61
C GLU A 30 1.79 -6.87 16.41
N THR A 31 1.06 -6.59 15.32
CA THR A 31 -0.23 -7.23 15.04
C THR A 31 -0.10 -8.55 14.27
N LYS A 32 1.13 -8.92 13.88
CA LYS A 32 1.42 -10.04 12.96
C LYS A 32 0.60 -9.96 11.67
N THR A 33 0.42 -8.75 11.15
CA THR A 33 -0.32 -8.51 9.90
C THR A 33 0.68 -8.55 8.74
N ASP A 34 0.54 -9.50 7.82
CA ASP A 34 1.39 -9.53 6.63
C ASP A 34 1.05 -8.35 5.70
N CYS A 35 2.07 -7.72 5.14
CA CYS A 35 1.94 -6.76 4.05
C CYS A 35 2.62 -7.30 2.79
N TYR A 36 1.84 -7.46 1.71
CA TYR A 36 2.33 -8.00 0.44
C TYR A 36 2.73 -6.91 -0.55
N ALA A 37 2.00 -5.79 -0.57
CA ALA A 37 2.28 -4.66 -1.45
C ALA A 37 1.81 -3.35 -0.84
N TRP A 38 2.49 -2.26 -1.18
CA TRP A 38 2.13 -0.91 -0.73
C TRP A 38 2.66 0.17 -1.68
N ALA A 39 2.03 1.35 -1.67
CA ALA A 39 2.53 2.54 -2.35
C ALA A 39 1.99 3.81 -1.66
N LEU A 40 2.85 4.82 -1.50
CA LEU A 40 2.45 6.14 -1.01
C LEU A 40 2.40 7.13 -2.18
N ILE A 41 1.27 7.84 -2.30
CA ILE A 41 1.06 8.94 -3.24
C ILE A 41 0.75 10.18 -2.39
N PRO A 42 1.13 11.42 -2.80
CA PRO A 42 0.98 12.61 -1.96
C PRO A 42 -0.35 12.77 -1.24
N ASN A 43 -1.48 12.40 -1.84
CA ASN A 43 -2.82 12.55 -1.27
C ASN A 43 -3.51 11.24 -0.82
N HIS A 44 -2.89 10.07 -1.03
CA HIS A 44 -3.46 8.79 -0.60
C HIS A 44 -2.42 7.67 -0.58
N PHE A 45 -2.77 6.55 0.05
CA PHE A 45 -1.91 5.36 0.04
C PHE A 45 -2.69 4.09 -0.27
N HIS A 46 -1.97 3.08 -0.76
CA HIS A 46 -2.47 1.74 -1.03
C HIS A 46 -1.70 0.73 -0.19
N LEU A 47 -2.42 -0.22 0.41
CA LEU A 47 -1.87 -1.34 1.17
C LEU A 47 -2.61 -2.61 0.75
N LEU A 48 -1.88 -3.70 0.60
CA LEU A 48 -2.39 -5.06 0.46
C LEU A 48 -1.94 -5.84 1.67
N LEU A 49 -2.87 -6.08 2.59
CA LEU A 49 -2.63 -6.68 3.88
C LEU A 49 -3.39 -8.00 3.99
N ARG A 50 -2.80 -8.99 4.66
CA ARG A 50 -3.51 -10.17 5.15
C ARG A 50 -3.70 -10.05 6.65
N THR A 51 -4.94 -10.24 7.09
CA THR A 51 -5.31 -10.21 8.51
C THR A 51 -4.47 -11.20 9.31
N GLY A 52 -3.84 -10.70 10.37
CA GLY A 52 -3.13 -11.50 11.37
C GLY A 52 -4.00 -11.82 12.58
N ASN A 53 -3.42 -11.66 13.77
CA ASN A 53 -4.12 -11.87 15.05
C ASN A 53 -5.15 -10.79 15.38
N VAL A 54 -5.03 -9.63 14.72
CA VAL A 54 -5.84 -8.45 14.95
C VAL A 54 -6.58 -8.11 13.67
N SER A 55 -7.83 -7.65 13.79
CA SER A 55 -8.62 -7.24 12.64
C SER A 55 -7.96 -6.08 11.89
N ILE A 56 -8.09 -6.06 10.56
CA ILE A 56 -7.61 -4.96 9.71
C ILE A 56 -8.17 -3.62 10.19
N SER A 57 -9.42 -3.59 10.67
CA SER A 57 -10.06 -2.40 11.23
C SER A 57 -9.28 -1.81 12.40
N THR A 58 -8.81 -2.65 13.32
CA THR A 58 -8.01 -2.22 14.47
C THR A 58 -6.62 -1.77 14.05
N THR A 59 -5.96 -2.53 13.17
CA THR A 59 -4.64 -2.17 12.59
C THR A 59 -4.70 -0.79 11.90
N MET A 60 -5.69 -0.59 11.03
CA MET A 60 -5.89 0.68 10.32
C MET A 60 -6.25 1.83 11.26
N ARG A 61 -7.05 1.60 12.31
CA ARG A 61 -7.37 2.63 13.31
C ARG A 61 -6.09 3.10 14.01
N ARG A 62 -5.24 2.18 14.47
CA ARG A 62 -3.96 2.51 15.14
C ARG A 62 -3.05 3.33 14.22
N LEU A 63 -2.95 2.94 12.94
CA LEU A 63 -2.13 3.63 11.95
C LEU A 63 -2.66 5.04 11.66
N LEU A 64 -3.93 5.15 11.27
CA LEU A 64 -4.52 6.40 10.78
C LEU A 64 -4.65 7.43 11.89
N THR A 65 -5.18 7.05 13.06
CA THR A 65 -5.33 7.97 14.20
C THR A 65 -3.97 8.49 14.64
N GLY A 66 -3.02 7.57 14.79
CA GLY A 66 -1.69 7.92 15.24
C GLY A 66 -0.96 8.85 14.27
N TYR A 67 -1.03 8.54 12.97
CA TYR A 67 -0.42 9.38 11.94
C TYR A 67 -1.05 10.77 11.88
N ALA A 68 -2.38 10.87 11.92
CA ALA A 68 -3.09 12.15 11.87
C ALA A 68 -2.72 13.06 13.04
N LEU A 69 -2.62 12.52 14.26
CA LEU A 69 -2.19 13.29 15.44
C LEU A 69 -0.78 13.87 15.27
N TRP A 70 0.16 13.05 14.81
CA TRP A 70 1.53 13.49 14.56
C TRP A 70 1.60 14.54 13.44
N TYR A 71 0.93 14.28 12.31
CA TYR A 71 0.91 15.16 11.15
C TYR A 71 0.34 16.53 11.52
N ASN A 72 -0.79 16.56 12.22
CA ASN A 72 -1.41 17.80 12.67
C ASN A 72 -0.50 18.61 13.58
N ARG A 73 0.17 17.95 14.54
CA ARG A 73 1.14 18.61 15.42
C ARG A 73 2.32 19.20 14.63
N ARG A 74 2.88 18.44 13.69
CA ARG A 74 4.02 18.86 12.87
C ARG A 74 3.69 20.05 11.96
N HIS A 75 2.54 19.98 11.31
CA HIS A 75 2.11 20.99 10.33
C HIS A 75 1.24 22.10 10.93
N HIS A 76 1.13 22.16 12.27
CA HIS A 76 0.33 23.16 12.99
C HIS A 76 -1.13 23.20 12.51
N ARG A 77 -1.67 22.03 12.16
CA ARG A 77 -3.05 21.86 11.66
C ARG A 77 -3.98 21.40 12.78
N TYR A 78 -5.25 21.75 12.62
CA TYR A 78 -6.35 21.27 13.45
C TYR A 78 -7.36 20.51 12.59
N GLY A 79 -8.13 19.61 13.21
CA GLY A 79 -9.18 18.85 12.55
C GLY A 79 -8.71 17.54 11.90
N HIS A 80 -9.57 17.00 11.04
CA HIS A 80 -9.35 15.69 10.41
C HIS A 80 -8.31 15.78 9.27
N LEU A 81 -7.46 14.76 9.14
CA LEU A 81 -6.53 14.63 8.00
C LEU A 81 -7.12 13.79 6.87
N PHE A 82 -7.82 12.70 7.22
CA PHE A 82 -8.37 11.74 6.26
C PHE A 82 -9.87 11.98 6.03
N GLN A 83 -10.33 11.87 4.78
CA GLN A 83 -11.71 12.21 4.38
C GLN A 83 -12.74 11.14 4.75
N ASN A 84 -12.33 9.87 4.78
CA ASN A 84 -13.21 8.73 5.00
C ASN A 84 -12.48 7.65 5.81
N ARG A 85 -13.26 6.69 6.33
CA ARG A 85 -12.70 5.38 6.72
C ARG A 85 -12.03 4.74 5.50
N TYR A 86 -10.97 3.98 5.74
CA TYR A 86 -10.25 3.29 4.66
C TYR A 86 -11.22 2.43 3.84
N LYS A 87 -10.97 2.34 2.53
CA LYS A 87 -11.64 1.39 1.63
C LYS A 87 -10.88 0.06 1.66
N SER A 88 -11.57 -1.05 1.92
CA SER A 88 -11.07 -2.42 1.81
C SER A 88 -11.85 -3.20 0.77
N ILE A 89 -11.13 -4.03 0.00
CA ILE A 89 -11.68 -4.99 -0.94
C ILE A 89 -11.16 -6.35 -0.50
N LEU A 90 -12.03 -7.35 -0.40
CA LEU A 90 -11.61 -8.71 -0.09
C LEU A 90 -10.94 -9.33 -1.31
N CYS A 91 -9.73 -9.86 -1.13
CA CYS A 91 -9.00 -10.62 -2.15
C CYS A 91 -9.31 -12.10 -1.94
N GLN A 92 -9.99 -12.72 -2.90
CA GLN A 92 -10.13 -14.17 -2.98
C GLN A 92 -9.36 -14.61 -4.23
N GLU A 93 -8.50 -15.62 -4.10
CA GLU A 93 -7.64 -16.22 -5.17
C GLU A 93 -6.26 -15.59 -5.44
N ASP A 94 -5.29 -16.46 -5.76
CA ASP A 94 -3.88 -16.12 -6.00
C ASP A 94 -3.67 -15.31 -7.29
N ALA A 95 -4.45 -15.58 -8.34
CA ALA A 95 -4.38 -14.80 -9.58
C ALA A 95 -4.80 -13.34 -9.36
N TYR A 96 -5.82 -13.12 -8.53
CA TYR A 96 -6.27 -11.78 -8.15
C TYR A 96 -5.25 -11.07 -7.25
N LEU A 97 -4.55 -11.81 -6.39
CA LEU A 97 -3.46 -11.30 -5.56
C LEU A 97 -2.31 -10.72 -6.41
N LEU A 98 -1.85 -11.45 -7.42
CA LEU A 98 -0.79 -10.98 -8.32
C LEU A 98 -1.17 -9.69 -9.04
N GLU A 99 -2.40 -9.62 -9.55
CA GLU A 99 -2.93 -8.43 -10.21
C GLU A 99 -3.00 -7.23 -9.26
N LEU A 100 -3.42 -7.44 -8.00
CA LEU A 100 -3.43 -6.39 -6.98
C LEU A 100 -2.01 -5.90 -6.64
N VAL A 101 -1.03 -6.80 -6.50
CA VAL A 101 0.37 -6.43 -6.28
C VAL A 101 0.86 -5.51 -7.40
N ARG A 102 0.64 -5.91 -8.66
CA ARG A 102 1.01 -5.10 -9.83
C ARG A 102 0.29 -3.77 -9.85
N TYR A 103 -1.02 -3.76 -9.62
CA TYR A 103 -1.83 -2.56 -9.60
C TYR A 103 -1.28 -1.55 -8.57
N ILE A 104 -1.02 -2.00 -7.34
CA ILE A 104 -0.49 -1.17 -6.26
C ILE A 104 0.91 -0.64 -6.62
N HIS A 105 1.82 -1.51 -7.07
CA HIS A 105 3.19 -1.12 -7.35
C HIS A 105 3.34 -0.16 -8.54
N LEU A 106 2.41 -0.18 -9.49
CA LEU A 106 2.38 0.77 -10.61
C LEU A 106 1.76 2.14 -10.26
N ASN A 107 1.22 2.33 -9.04
CA ASN A 107 0.60 3.59 -8.67
C ASN A 107 1.54 4.80 -8.74
N PRO A 108 2.80 4.76 -8.27
CA PRO A 108 3.72 5.89 -8.42
C PRO A 108 3.95 6.30 -9.87
N LEU A 109 4.08 5.34 -10.79
CA LEU A 109 4.23 5.59 -12.22
C LEU A 109 2.95 6.22 -12.80
N ARG A 110 1.78 5.64 -12.50
CA ARG A 110 0.46 6.15 -12.93
C ARG A 110 0.09 7.50 -12.33
N ALA A 111 0.71 7.89 -11.23
CA ALA A 111 0.56 9.19 -10.59
C ALA A 111 1.61 10.22 -11.08
N GLY A 112 2.50 9.84 -12.00
CA GLY A 112 3.56 10.72 -12.52
C GLY A 112 4.67 11.03 -11.51
N LEU A 113 4.79 10.25 -10.42
CA LEU A 113 5.84 10.44 -9.40
C LEU A 113 7.19 9.88 -9.84
N VAL A 114 7.16 8.92 -10.76
CA VAL A 114 8.36 8.34 -11.39
C VAL A 114 8.11 8.20 -12.90
N PRO A 115 9.11 8.46 -13.76
CA PRO A 115 8.92 8.50 -15.21
C PRO A 115 8.90 7.11 -15.86
N ASP A 116 9.50 6.11 -15.25
CA ASP A 116 9.70 4.79 -15.84
C ASP A 116 9.88 3.67 -14.79
N LEU A 117 9.91 2.43 -15.27
CA LEU A 117 10.11 1.25 -14.43
C LEU A 117 11.49 1.22 -13.77
N LYS A 118 12.53 1.76 -14.42
CA LYS A 118 13.90 1.81 -13.88
C LYS A 118 13.98 2.69 -12.63
N THR A 119 13.26 3.81 -12.65
CA THR A 119 13.15 4.72 -11.51
C THR A 119 12.25 4.10 -10.43
N LEU A 120 11.17 3.43 -10.83
CA LEU A 120 10.31 2.68 -9.92
C LEU A 120 11.06 1.58 -9.16
N ASP A 121 11.98 0.86 -9.82
CA ASP A 121 12.82 -0.20 -9.22
C ASP A 121 13.55 0.28 -7.95
N ASN A 122 13.89 1.58 -7.88
CA ASN A 122 14.63 2.18 -6.77
C ASN A 122 13.78 3.15 -5.91
N HIS A 123 12.48 3.26 -6.19
CA HIS A 123 11.64 4.25 -5.54
C HIS A 123 11.35 3.86 -4.07
N PRO A 124 11.70 4.70 -3.08
CA PRO A 124 11.64 4.34 -1.66
C PRO A 124 10.23 4.30 -1.08
N TYR A 125 9.23 4.82 -1.80
CA TYR A 125 7.85 4.94 -1.33
C TYR A 125 6.88 3.98 -2.05
N SER A 126 7.42 2.84 -2.51
CA SER A 126 6.65 1.72 -3.06
C SER A 126 7.25 0.38 -2.63
N GLY A 127 6.39 -0.59 -2.32
CA GLY A 127 6.79 -1.97 -2.04
C GLY A 127 7.41 -2.68 -3.24
N HIS A 128 7.36 -2.06 -4.43
CA HIS A 128 8.05 -2.54 -5.61
C HIS A 128 9.57 -2.62 -5.39
N GLY A 129 10.19 -1.56 -4.84
CA GLY A 129 11.62 -1.51 -4.62
C GLY A 129 12.10 -2.55 -3.60
N VAL A 130 11.22 -2.96 -2.69
CA VAL A 130 11.49 -4.04 -1.72
C VAL A 130 11.52 -5.40 -2.40
N LEU A 131 10.52 -5.72 -3.24
CA LEU A 131 10.53 -6.95 -4.04
C LEU A 131 11.75 -7.02 -4.97
N MET A 132 12.20 -5.88 -5.49
CA MET A 132 13.40 -5.76 -6.31
C MET A 132 14.72 -5.78 -5.52
N ALA A 133 14.67 -5.89 -4.18
CA ALA A 133 15.82 -5.83 -3.28
C ALA A 133 16.68 -4.56 -3.43
N LYS A 134 16.02 -3.42 -3.71
CA LYS A 134 16.65 -2.08 -3.81
C LYS A 134 16.32 -1.19 -2.61
N VAL A 135 15.25 -1.50 -1.89
CA VAL A 135 14.80 -0.78 -0.69
C VAL A 135 14.59 -1.80 0.42
N ASN A 136 15.07 -1.51 1.63
CA ASN A 136 14.86 -2.41 2.76
C ASN A 136 13.61 -2.05 3.57
N ARG A 137 12.69 -3.00 3.75
CA ARG A 137 11.52 -2.93 4.63
C ARG A 137 11.17 -4.33 5.13
N ASP A 138 11.79 -4.75 6.23
CA ASP A 138 11.69 -6.13 6.75
C ASP A 138 10.25 -6.56 7.10
N TRP A 139 9.34 -5.61 7.30
CA TRP A 139 7.93 -5.86 7.57
C TRP A 139 7.10 -6.18 6.32
N GLN A 140 7.64 -6.03 5.10
CA GLN A 140 6.99 -6.48 3.87
C GLN A 140 7.34 -7.94 3.60
N ASN A 141 6.31 -8.77 3.46
CA ASN A 141 6.46 -10.19 3.21
C ASN A 141 6.83 -10.43 1.73
N THR A 142 8.12 -10.30 1.43
CA THR A 142 8.70 -10.42 0.10
C THR A 142 8.66 -11.85 -0.42
N ASP A 143 9.00 -12.81 0.44
CA ASP A 143 9.08 -14.22 0.07
C ASP A 143 7.73 -14.73 -0.41
N LYS A 144 6.65 -14.42 0.33
CA LYS A 144 5.31 -14.89 -0.04
C LYS A 144 4.84 -14.40 -1.39
N VAL A 145 5.25 -13.19 -1.79
CA VAL A 145 4.91 -12.63 -3.10
C VAL A 145 5.80 -13.20 -4.20
N LEU A 146 7.10 -13.36 -3.95
CA LEU A 146 8.04 -13.89 -4.94
C LEU A 146 7.82 -15.40 -5.21
N GLU A 147 7.39 -16.17 -4.22
CA GLU A 147 7.00 -17.58 -4.36
C GLU A 147 5.91 -17.80 -5.42
N LEU A 148 5.03 -16.82 -5.64
CA LEU A 148 3.99 -16.88 -6.69
C LEU A 148 4.57 -16.84 -8.11
N PHE A 149 5.84 -16.46 -8.26
CA PHE A 149 6.52 -16.37 -9.56
C PHE A 149 7.56 -17.47 -9.75
N SER A 150 8.31 -17.83 -8.71
CA SER A 150 9.29 -18.92 -8.73
C SER A 150 9.82 -19.21 -7.32
N GLU A 151 10.24 -20.44 -7.05
CA GLU A 151 10.95 -20.82 -5.82
C GLU A 151 12.34 -20.16 -5.71
N LYS A 152 13.00 -19.88 -6.86
CA LYS A 152 14.32 -19.24 -6.88
C LYS A 152 14.17 -17.73 -6.88
N SER A 153 14.55 -17.07 -5.79
CA SER A 153 14.34 -15.62 -5.59
C SER A 153 14.91 -14.73 -6.70
N GLY A 154 16.04 -15.09 -7.32
CA GLY A 154 16.59 -14.38 -8.49
C GLY A 154 15.67 -14.46 -9.72
N THR A 155 15.22 -15.66 -10.05
CA THR A 155 14.27 -15.92 -11.15
C THR A 155 12.92 -15.26 -10.86
N ALA A 156 12.42 -15.39 -9.63
CA ALA A 156 11.16 -14.80 -9.19
C ALA A 156 11.13 -13.29 -9.44
N ARG A 157 12.19 -12.57 -9.07
CA ARG A 157 12.30 -11.11 -9.30
C ARG A 157 12.27 -10.76 -10.78
N GLN A 158 12.93 -11.52 -11.64
CA GLN A 158 12.93 -11.28 -13.08
C GLN A 158 11.51 -11.47 -13.67
N ILE A 159 10.83 -12.55 -13.28
CA ILE A 159 9.46 -12.85 -13.74
C ILE A 159 8.48 -11.79 -13.19
N TYR A 160 8.58 -11.45 -11.90
CA TYR A 160 7.80 -10.39 -11.25
C TYR A 160 7.97 -9.05 -11.97
N ARG A 161 9.21 -8.62 -12.22
CA ARG A 161 9.48 -7.34 -12.88
C ARG A 161 8.90 -7.31 -14.30
N ARG A 162 9.02 -8.40 -15.05
CA ARG A 162 8.40 -8.53 -16.38
C ARG A 162 6.87 -8.48 -16.29
N PHE A 163 6.29 -9.12 -15.27
CA PHE A 163 4.85 -9.08 -15.02
C PHE A 163 4.35 -7.66 -14.69
N VAL A 164 5.09 -6.90 -13.88
CA VAL A 164 4.83 -5.47 -13.60
C VAL A 164 4.94 -4.64 -14.87
N ASN A 165 5.99 -4.83 -15.66
CA ASN A 165 6.20 -4.10 -16.92
C ASN A 165 5.02 -4.26 -17.89
N LYS A 166 4.47 -5.48 -18.02
CA LYS A 166 3.28 -5.74 -18.86
C LYS A 166 2.04 -4.96 -18.43
N GLY A 167 1.97 -4.48 -17.18
CA GLY A 167 0.83 -3.71 -16.67
C GLY A 167 0.95 -2.20 -16.86
N ILE A 168 2.07 -1.70 -17.38
CA ILE A 168 2.28 -0.26 -17.63
C ILE A 168 1.31 0.23 -18.70
N ASP A 169 1.21 -0.50 -19.81
CA ASP A 169 0.37 -0.14 -20.97
C ASP A 169 -1.10 -0.56 -20.79
N GLN A 170 -1.44 -1.26 -19.71
CA GLN A 170 -2.81 -1.67 -19.44
C GLN A 170 -3.59 -0.51 -18.82
N GLU A 171 -4.77 -0.23 -19.39
CA GLU A 171 -5.73 0.71 -18.80
C GLU A 171 -6.06 0.35 -17.35
N LYS A 172 -6.39 1.37 -16.54
CA LYS A 172 -6.76 1.17 -15.14
C LYS A 172 -8.00 0.27 -15.05
N ARG A 173 -7.77 -0.98 -14.64
CA ARG A 173 -8.77 -1.95 -14.21
C ARG A 173 -9.70 -1.34 -13.14
N THR A 174 -10.93 -0.98 -13.53
CA THR A 174 -11.91 -0.31 -12.65
C THR A 174 -12.44 -1.23 -11.55
N ASP A 175 -12.42 -2.55 -11.76
CA ASP A 175 -12.73 -3.60 -10.79
C ASP A 175 -11.85 -3.49 -9.53
N LEU A 176 -10.58 -3.11 -9.70
CA LEU A 176 -9.61 -2.96 -8.60
C LEU A 176 -9.70 -1.60 -7.87
N THR A 177 -10.54 -0.69 -8.37
CA THR A 177 -10.72 0.67 -7.80
C THR A 177 -11.90 0.79 -6.82
N GLY A 178 -12.66 -0.31 -6.62
CA GLY A 178 -13.71 -0.40 -5.59
C GLY A 178 -15.15 -0.38 -6.10
N GLY A 179 -15.40 -0.87 -7.33
CA GLY A 179 -16.74 -0.88 -7.93
C GLY A 179 -17.46 -2.23 -8.02
N GLY A 180 -16.74 -3.38 -8.02
CA GLY A 180 -17.30 -4.62 -8.57
C GLY A 180 -17.35 -5.87 -7.70
N LEU A 181 -16.65 -5.95 -6.56
CA LEU A 181 -16.55 -7.20 -5.79
C LEU A 181 -16.74 -6.95 -4.29
N VAL A 182 -17.44 -7.90 -3.66
CA VAL A 182 -17.98 -7.93 -2.29
C VAL A 182 -17.32 -6.94 -1.34
N ARG A 183 -18.07 -5.88 -1.02
CA ARG A 183 -17.70 -4.88 0.00
C ARG A 183 -17.68 -5.58 1.35
N SER A 184 -16.53 -5.60 2.04
CA SER A 184 -16.57 -5.75 3.49
C SER A 184 -17.05 -4.41 4.06
N VAL A 185 -18.26 -4.42 4.64
CA VAL A 185 -18.83 -3.25 5.31
C VAL A 185 -17.93 -2.96 6.51
N GLY A 186 -17.01 -2.02 6.34
CA GLY A 186 -16.12 -1.57 7.40
C GLY A 186 -16.91 -0.80 8.45
N GLY A 187 -17.40 -1.53 9.47
CA GLY A 187 -17.90 -1.00 10.73
C GLY A 187 -19.25 -0.31 10.63
N ASP A 188 -20.33 -1.09 10.66
CA ASP A 188 -21.59 -0.59 11.23
C ASP A 188 -21.32 -0.21 12.68
N GLY A 189 -21.40 1.09 12.93
CA GLY A 189 -21.53 1.59 14.29
C GLY A 189 -22.89 1.15 14.81
N LEU A 190 -22.89 0.36 15.87
CA LEU A 190 -24.04 0.26 16.75
C LEU A 190 -23.58 0.73 18.14
N ARG A 191 -23.96 1.99 18.37
CA ARG A 191 -24.33 2.68 19.62
C ARG A 191 -23.33 2.67 20.77
#